data_AF-A0A9P5WBL9-F1
#
_entry.id   AF-A0A9P5WBL9-F1
#
_cell.length_a   1.000
_cell.length_b   1.000
_cell.length_c   1.000
_cell.angle_alpha   90.00
_cell.angle_beta   90.00
_cell.angle_gamma   90.00
#
_symmetry.space_group_name_H-M   'P 1'
#
loop_
_entity.id
_entity.type
_entity.pdbx_description
1 polymer ?
#
loop_
_entity_poly.entity_id
_entity_poly.type
_entity_poly.pdbx_seq_one_letter_code
_entity_poly.pdbx_strand_id
1 'polypeptide(L)'
;MPLLREISADGKTTINIAESDAIERYLAEKFGMAGDNAFERTVVNSYASNSDDLIYHIYMKFFTVKDPSLKAEAKEKLLSGPIAAWIKYNEQHLAANGSNGHYIGNKITIADIKAAHMVEAIRGVKDDAITDESAPALLKVKATIDSIPSVKAWKATDEFKTFSEGNLRAFGFA
;
A
#
# COMPACT_ATOMS: atom_id res chain seq x y z
N MET A 1 4.08 -8.19 -15.73
CA MET A 1 4.17 -6.75 -15.42
C MET A 1 2.88 -6.09 -15.88
N PRO A 2 2.27 -5.20 -15.08
CA PRO A 2 1.05 -4.51 -15.48
C PRO A 2 1.33 -3.55 -16.65
N LEU A 3 0.30 -3.32 -17.47
CA LEU A 3 0.29 -2.33 -18.54
C LEU A 3 -1.05 -1.61 -18.51
N LEU A 4 -1.01 -0.28 -18.38
CA LEU A 4 -2.19 0.57 -18.55
C LEU A 4 -2.14 1.21 -19.93
N ARG A 5 -3.22 1.08 -20.69
CA ARG A 5 -3.42 1.82 -21.94
C ARG A 5 -4.54 2.82 -21.75
N GLU A 6 -4.25 4.10 -21.97
CA GLU A 6 -5.25 5.16 -22.02
C GLU A 6 -5.36 5.74 -23.44
N ILE A 7 -6.60 5.91 -23.89
CA ILE A 7 -6.94 6.55 -25.15
C ILE A 7 -7.74 7.81 -24.79
N SER A 8 -7.25 8.96 -25.25
CA SER A 8 -7.94 10.25 -25.10
C SER A 8 -9.35 10.24 -25.69
N ALA A 9 -10.22 11.13 -25.19
CA ALA A 9 -11.62 11.18 -25.60
C ALA A 9 -11.82 11.41 -27.12
N ASP A 10 -10.88 12.09 -27.79
CA ASP A 10 -10.92 12.31 -29.23
C ASP A 10 -10.28 11.16 -30.05
N GLY A 11 -9.75 10.14 -29.37
CA GLY A 11 -9.10 8.98 -29.97
C GLY A 11 -7.71 9.25 -30.53
N LYS A 12 -7.18 10.49 -30.46
CA LYS A 12 -5.95 10.88 -31.18
C LYS A 12 -4.70 10.64 -30.37
N THR A 13 -4.78 10.79 -29.05
CA THR A 13 -3.69 10.49 -28.14
C THR A 13 -3.89 9.13 -27.50
N THR A 14 -2.87 8.29 -27.57
CA THR A 14 -2.78 7.03 -26.83
C THR A 14 -1.48 7.05 -26.02
N ILE A 15 -1.56 6.66 -24.75
CA ILE A 15 -0.40 6.37 -23.92
C ILE A 15 -0.44 4.92 -23.46
N ASN A 16 0.73 4.27 -23.46
CA ASN A 16 0.94 2.96 -22.85
C ASN A 16 1.91 3.18 -21.69
N ILE A 17 1.46 2.92 -20.47
CA ILE A 17 2.22 3.10 -19.24
C ILE A 17 2.53 1.70 -18.72
N ALA A 18 3.82 1.35 -18.73
CA ALA A 18 4.34 0.16 -18.07
C ALA A 18 4.88 0.54 -16.68
N GLU A 19 5.15 -0.47 -15.85
CA GLU A 19 5.59 -0.32 -14.45
C GLU A 19 4.44 0.09 -13.52
N SER A 20 4.25 -0.64 -12.41
CA SER A 20 3.12 -0.43 -11.48
C SER A 20 3.14 0.96 -10.83
N ASP A 21 4.29 1.43 -10.36
CA ASP A 21 4.37 2.72 -9.66
C ASP A 21 4.11 3.89 -10.62
N ALA A 22 4.59 3.78 -11.86
CA ALA A 22 4.29 4.78 -12.90
C ALA A 22 2.80 4.84 -13.24
N ILE A 23 2.13 3.68 -13.34
CA ILE A 23 0.67 3.58 -13.55
C ILE A 23 -0.07 4.24 -12.38
N GLU A 24 0.26 3.88 -11.16
CA GLU A 24 -0.44 4.35 -9.98
C GLU A 24 -0.26 5.87 -9.78
N ARG A 25 0.95 6.40 -9.98
CA ARG A 25 1.21 7.84 -9.94
C ARG A 25 0.44 8.59 -11.01
N TYR A 26 0.41 8.07 -12.24
CA TYR A 26 -0.38 8.68 -13.31
C TYR A 26 -1.86 8.77 -12.95
N LEU A 27 -2.43 7.70 -12.39
CA LEU A 27 -3.82 7.68 -11.93
C LEU A 27 -4.03 8.64 -10.75
N ALA A 28 -3.08 8.69 -9.81
CA ALA A 28 -3.14 9.61 -8.69
C ALA A 28 -3.16 11.07 -9.13
N GLU A 29 -2.31 11.45 -10.08
CA GLU A 29 -2.32 12.79 -10.69
C GLU A 29 -3.65 13.08 -11.37
N LYS A 30 -4.11 12.17 -12.22
CA LYS A 30 -5.33 12.33 -13.02
C LYS A 30 -6.59 12.50 -12.16
N PHE A 31 -6.62 11.88 -10.97
CA PHE A 31 -7.77 11.89 -10.08
C PHE A 31 -7.56 12.72 -8.81
N GLY A 32 -6.54 13.58 -8.76
CA GLY A 32 -6.34 14.52 -7.64
C GLY A 32 -5.90 13.87 -6.32
N MET A 33 -5.25 12.72 -6.39
CA MET A 33 -4.74 11.93 -5.25
C MET A 33 -3.20 12.03 -5.10
N ALA A 34 -2.55 12.96 -5.80
CA ALA A 34 -1.09 13.16 -5.77
C ALA A 34 -0.65 14.38 -4.92
N GLY A 35 -1.57 15.06 -4.25
CA GLY A 35 -1.31 16.34 -3.56
C GLY A 35 -1.40 17.55 -4.50
N ASP A 36 -1.82 18.70 -3.95
CA ASP A 36 -2.21 19.86 -4.75
C ASP A 36 -1.03 20.74 -5.20
N ASN A 37 0.08 20.66 -4.47
CA ASN A 37 1.26 21.49 -4.70
C ASN A 37 2.55 20.68 -4.51
N ALA A 38 3.68 21.28 -4.87
CA ALA A 38 4.97 20.60 -4.83
C ALA A 38 5.33 20.05 -3.44
N PHE A 39 4.98 20.76 -2.36
CA PHE A 39 5.25 20.31 -1.01
C PHE A 39 4.40 19.10 -0.65
N GLU A 40 3.08 19.19 -0.86
CA GLU A 40 2.15 18.09 -0.59
C GLU A 40 2.50 16.85 -1.39
N ARG A 41 2.81 17.03 -2.67
CA ARG A 41 3.22 15.96 -3.57
C ARG A 41 4.51 15.29 -3.13
N THR A 42 5.46 16.06 -2.61
CA THR A 42 6.70 15.50 -2.06
C THR A 42 6.40 14.60 -0.87
N VAL A 43 5.54 15.04 0.05
CA VAL A 43 5.11 14.22 1.20
C VAL A 43 4.42 12.94 0.74
N VAL A 44 3.43 13.05 -0.16
CA VAL A 44 2.72 11.90 -0.73
C VAL A 44 3.70 10.92 -1.38
N ASN A 45 4.64 11.42 -2.18
CA ASN A 45 5.63 10.59 -2.86
C ASN A 45 6.56 9.88 -1.87
N SER A 46 7.02 10.56 -0.82
CA SER A 46 7.89 9.96 0.18
C SER A 46 7.26 8.75 0.86
N TYR A 47 5.98 8.86 1.28
CA TYR A 47 5.30 7.76 1.97
C TYR A 47 4.79 6.66 1.03
N ALA A 48 4.40 7.02 -0.20
CA ALA A 48 4.10 6.05 -1.24
C ALA A 48 5.34 5.20 -1.57
N SER A 49 6.47 5.84 -1.89
CA SER A 49 7.72 5.13 -2.20
C SER A 49 8.28 4.36 -1.01
N ASN A 50 8.12 4.85 0.22
CA ASN A 50 8.48 4.11 1.42
C ASN A 50 7.68 2.81 1.56
N SER A 51 6.40 2.82 1.19
CA SER A 51 5.57 1.62 1.14
C SER A 51 6.01 0.67 0.02
N ASP A 52 6.39 1.19 -1.15
CA ASP A 52 6.87 0.37 -2.27
C ASP A 52 8.21 -0.33 -1.97
N ASP A 53 9.12 0.34 -1.28
CA ASP A 53 10.37 -0.28 -0.84
C ASP A 53 10.12 -1.43 0.16
N LEU A 54 9.22 -1.21 1.13
CA LEU A 54 8.87 -2.25 2.08
C LEU A 54 8.17 -3.43 1.41
N ILE A 55 7.23 -3.19 0.48
CA ILE A 55 6.50 -4.29 -0.15
C ILE A 55 7.45 -5.15 -0.99
N TYR A 56 8.41 -4.52 -1.67
CA TYR A 56 9.46 -5.23 -2.39
C TYR A 56 10.28 -6.12 -1.46
N HIS A 57 10.67 -5.62 -0.27
CA HIS A 57 11.36 -6.43 0.73
C HIS A 57 10.52 -7.61 1.24
N ILE A 58 9.24 -7.39 1.53
CA ILE A 58 8.34 -8.46 1.97
C ILE A 58 8.21 -9.54 0.88
N TYR A 59 7.96 -9.16 -0.37
CA TYR A 59 7.84 -10.12 -1.47
C TYR A 59 9.14 -10.88 -1.72
N MET A 60 10.24 -10.16 -1.94
CA MET A 60 11.49 -10.76 -2.38
C MET A 60 12.27 -11.48 -1.28
N LYS A 61 12.08 -11.11 -0.01
CA LYS A 61 12.86 -11.68 1.10
C LYS A 61 12.05 -12.64 1.97
N PHE A 62 10.73 -12.67 1.87
CA PHE A 62 9.91 -13.57 2.70
C PHE A 62 9.00 -14.47 1.87
N PHE A 63 8.20 -13.91 0.97
CA PHE A 63 7.23 -14.73 0.24
C PHE A 63 7.86 -15.66 -0.81
N THR A 64 9.00 -15.31 -1.37
CA THR A 64 9.75 -16.16 -2.32
C THR A 64 10.62 -17.23 -1.63
N VAL A 65 10.84 -17.14 -0.30
CA VAL A 65 11.69 -18.07 0.44
C VAL A 65 10.92 -19.35 0.74
N LYS A 66 11.42 -20.48 0.21
CA LYS A 66 10.78 -21.80 0.35
C LYS A 66 11.27 -22.61 1.54
N ASP A 67 12.55 -22.47 1.89
CA ASP A 67 13.13 -23.19 3.03
C ASP A 67 12.55 -22.67 4.35
N PRO A 68 11.97 -23.53 5.21
CA PRO A 68 11.32 -23.08 6.45
C PRO A 68 12.26 -22.37 7.43
N SER A 69 13.52 -22.81 7.55
CA SER A 69 14.49 -22.21 8.46
C SER A 69 14.90 -20.83 7.98
N LEU A 70 15.21 -20.69 6.70
CA LEU A 70 15.55 -19.39 6.10
C LEU A 70 14.35 -18.45 6.11
N LYS A 71 13.12 -18.97 5.93
CA LYS A 71 11.90 -18.17 5.98
C LYS A 71 11.64 -17.63 7.39
N ALA A 72 11.90 -18.42 8.43
CA ALA A 72 11.81 -17.99 9.82
C ALA A 72 12.84 -16.90 10.14
N GLU A 73 14.10 -17.08 9.73
CA GLU A 73 15.14 -16.06 9.91
C GLU A 73 14.81 -14.75 9.16
N ALA A 74 14.32 -14.86 7.92
CA ALA A 74 13.90 -13.71 7.14
C ALA A 74 12.72 -12.97 7.77
N LYS A 75 11.75 -13.70 8.33
CA LYS A 75 10.63 -13.12 9.09
C LYS A 75 11.12 -12.26 10.24
N GLU A 76 12.01 -12.80 11.09
CA GLU A 76 12.55 -12.06 12.25
C GLU A 76 13.31 -10.80 11.82
N LYS A 77 14.14 -10.89 10.76
CA LYS A 77 14.88 -9.74 10.22
C LYS A 77 13.96 -8.67 9.64
N LEU A 78 12.86 -9.06 8.96
CA LEU A 78 11.88 -8.12 8.44
C LEU A 78 11.14 -7.41 9.56
N LEU A 79 10.68 -8.16 10.56
CA LEU A 79 9.91 -7.63 11.69
C LEU A 79 10.74 -6.65 12.53
N SER A 80 11.96 -7.04 12.91
CA SER A 80 12.83 -6.23 13.78
C SER A 80 13.50 -5.05 13.06
N GLY A 81 13.48 -5.02 11.72
CA GLY A 81 14.12 -3.99 10.90
C GLY A 81 13.13 -3.21 10.04
N PRO A 82 13.00 -3.51 8.72
CA PRO A 82 12.19 -2.72 7.79
C PRO A 82 10.74 -2.48 8.22
N ILE A 83 10.05 -3.50 8.77
CA ILE A 83 8.66 -3.36 9.21
C ILE A 83 8.57 -2.43 10.43
N ALA A 84 9.38 -2.67 11.46
CA ALA A 84 9.41 -1.80 12.65
C ALA A 84 9.74 -0.34 12.30
N ALA A 85 10.70 -0.13 11.39
CA ALA A 85 11.06 1.21 10.93
C ALA A 85 9.91 1.88 10.18
N TRP A 86 9.27 1.17 9.24
CA TRP A 86 8.13 1.68 8.49
C TRP A 86 6.97 2.06 9.41
N ILE A 87 6.58 1.17 10.34
CA ILE A 87 5.51 1.46 11.31
C ILE A 87 5.84 2.72 12.10
N LYS A 88 7.05 2.79 12.67
CA LYS A 88 7.48 3.95 13.47
C LYS A 88 7.39 5.26 12.69
N TYR A 89 7.96 5.33 11.48
CA TYR A 89 7.99 6.59 10.72
C TYR A 89 6.62 7.02 10.24
N ASN A 90 5.80 6.06 9.78
CA ASN A 90 4.46 6.35 9.30
C ASN A 90 3.55 6.79 10.45
N GLU A 91 3.64 6.14 11.62
CA GLU A 91 2.86 6.57 12.78
C GLU A 91 3.25 7.95 13.30
N GLN A 92 4.55 8.25 13.36
CA GLN A 92 5.01 9.58 13.76
C GLN A 92 4.46 10.67 12.86
N HIS A 93 4.44 10.44 11.55
CA HIS A 93 3.90 11.38 10.58
C HIS A 93 2.39 11.54 10.69
N LEU A 94 1.66 10.43 10.76
CA LEU A 94 0.20 10.43 10.88
C LEU A 94 -0.25 11.09 12.20
N ALA A 95 0.47 10.85 13.29
CA ALA A 95 0.24 11.54 14.57
C ALA A 95 0.47 13.05 14.44
N ALA A 96 1.52 13.48 13.74
CA ALA A 96 1.77 14.90 13.46
C ALA A 96 0.67 15.54 12.59
N ASN A 97 0.00 14.77 11.73
CA ASN A 97 -1.18 15.18 10.98
C ASN A 97 -2.51 14.98 11.76
N GLY A 98 -2.44 14.73 13.07
CA GLY A 98 -3.60 14.64 13.96
C GLY A 98 -4.35 13.30 13.93
N SER A 99 -3.74 12.24 13.41
CA SER A 99 -4.29 10.87 13.37
C SER A 99 -5.69 10.80 12.75
N ASN A 100 -5.97 11.66 11.77
CA ASN A 100 -7.30 11.81 11.19
C ASN A 100 -7.61 10.80 10.06
N GLY A 101 -6.68 9.88 9.79
CA GLY A 101 -6.82 8.88 8.73
C GLY A 101 -6.30 9.31 7.36
N HIS A 102 -5.52 10.40 7.31
CA HIS A 102 -4.90 10.90 6.10
C HIS A 102 -3.41 11.21 6.33
N TYR A 103 -2.57 10.96 5.33
CA TYR A 103 -1.16 11.38 5.33
C TYR A 103 -1.00 12.88 5.16
N ILE A 104 -1.97 13.56 4.53
CA ILE A 104 -1.88 15.00 4.30
C ILE A 104 -3.23 15.69 4.40
N GLY A 105 -3.30 16.70 5.28
CA GLY A 105 -4.54 17.41 5.56
C GLY A 105 -5.64 16.42 5.92
N ASN A 106 -6.72 16.43 5.16
CA ASN A 106 -7.86 15.51 5.27
C ASN A 106 -8.24 14.87 3.92
N LYS A 107 -7.28 14.75 2.99
CA LYS A 107 -7.52 14.29 1.62
C LYS A 107 -7.05 12.87 1.44
N ILE A 108 -7.75 12.11 0.60
CA ILE A 108 -7.30 10.79 0.17
C ILE A 108 -6.24 10.98 -0.92
N THR A 109 -5.11 10.30 -0.73
CA THR A 109 -3.98 10.28 -1.65
C THR A 109 -3.51 8.84 -1.89
N ILE A 110 -2.63 8.67 -2.87
CA ILE A 110 -2.00 7.36 -3.12
C ILE A 110 -1.19 6.85 -1.91
N ALA A 111 -0.67 7.73 -1.06
CA ALA A 111 0.02 7.34 0.16
C ALA A 111 -0.93 6.60 1.13
N ASP A 112 -2.16 7.09 1.30
CA ASP A 112 -3.17 6.46 2.15
C ASP A 112 -3.56 5.07 1.64
N ILE A 113 -3.74 4.95 0.31
CA ILE A 113 -4.11 3.69 -0.35
C ILE A 113 -3.00 2.66 -0.17
N LYS A 114 -1.74 3.05 -0.42
CA LYS A 114 -0.57 2.16 -0.27
C LYS A 114 -0.35 1.77 1.20
N ALA A 115 -0.52 2.68 2.14
CA ALA A 115 -0.43 2.38 3.56
C ALA A 115 -1.52 1.38 4.01
N ALA A 116 -2.76 1.57 3.56
CA ALA A 116 -3.85 0.64 3.84
C ALA A 116 -3.57 -0.78 3.29
N HIS A 117 -2.97 -0.88 2.10
CA HIS A 117 -2.50 -2.15 1.56
C HIS A 117 -1.33 -2.73 2.36
N MET A 118 -0.38 -1.89 2.77
CA MET A 118 0.79 -2.31 3.55
C MET A 118 0.42 -2.91 4.91
N VAL A 119 -0.62 -2.39 5.57
CA VAL A 119 -1.13 -2.97 6.82
C VAL A 119 -1.51 -4.44 6.62
N GLU A 120 -2.20 -4.77 5.53
CA GLU A 120 -2.56 -6.17 5.21
C GLU A 120 -1.32 -7.01 4.89
N ALA A 121 -0.37 -6.47 4.12
CA ALA A 121 0.85 -7.18 3.77
C ALA A 121 1.70 -7.51 5.01
N ILE A 122 1.83 -6.58 5.96
CA ILE A 122 2.53 -6.79 7.23
C ILE A 122 1.81 -7.85 8.07
N ARG A 123 0.48 -7.83 8.13
CA ARG A 123 -0.32 -8.87 8.81
C ARG A 123 -0.16 -10.25 8.17
N GLY A 124 0.09 -10.32 6.87
CA GLY A 124 0.49 -11.56 6.21
C GLY A 124 1.83 -12.11 6.72
N VAL A 125 2.79 -11.25 7.09
CA VAL A 125 4.06 -11.69 7.69
C VAL A 125 3.86 -12.17 9.14
N LYS A 126 3.15 -11.37 9.94
CA LYS A 126 2.78 -11.64 11.32
C LYS A 126 1.50 -10.89 11.66
N ASP A 127 0.45 -11.61 12.04
CA ASP A 127 -0.93 -11.13 12.20
C ASP A 127 -1.08 -10.02 13.24
N ASP A 128 -0.35 -10.09 14.34
CA ASP A 128 -0.33 -9.12 15.44
C ASP A 128 0.78 -8.06 15.32
N ALA A 129 1.44 -7.92 14.17
CA ALA A 129 2.49 -6.91 13.99
C ALA A 129 1.96 -5.46 13.97
N ILE A 130 0.67 -5.27 13.67
CA ILE A 130 -0.02 -3.96 13.70
C ILE A 130 -1.31 -4.12 14.52
N THR A 131 -1.35 -3.48 15.68
CA THR A 131 -2.47 -3.47 16.63
C THR A 131 -2.89 -2.05 16.97
N ASP A 132 -4.01 -1.89 17.68
CA ASP A 132 -4.48 -0.57 18.14
C ASP A 132 -3.49 0.08 19.12
N GLU A 133 -2.70 -0.71 19.85
CA GLU A 133 -1.67 -0.22 20.76
C GLU A 133 -0.39 0.20 20.03
N SER A 134 0.02 -0.55 18.99
CA SER A 134 1.29 -0.31 18.30
C SER A 134 1.18 0.70 17.17
N ALA A 135 0.04 0.75 16.48
CA ALA A 135 -0.14 1.48 15.23
C ALA A 135 -1.59 1.98 15.01
N PRO A 136 -2.14 2.79 15.94
CA PRO A 136 -3.53 3.24 15.86
C PRO A 136 -3.81 4.17 14.66
N ALA A 137 -2.88 5.03 14.24
CA ALA A 137 -3.17 5.97 13.16
C ALA A 137 -3.11 5.30 11.79
N LEU A 138 -2.23 4.31 11.59
CA LEU A 138 -2.23 3.44 10.41
C LEU A 138 -3.53 2.64 10.31
N LEU A 139 -4.01 2.09 11.43
CA LEU A 139 -5.32 1.44 11.46
C LEU A 139 -6.46 2.40 11.14
N LYS A 140 -6.36 3.66 11.58
CA LYS A 140 -7.31 4.71 11.18
C LYS A 140 -7.26 5.01 9.68
N VAL A 141 -6.08 5.13 9.07
CA VAL A 141 -5.92 5.29 7.60
C VAL A 141 -6.58 4.13 6.87
N LYS A 142 -6.26 2.91 7.27
CA LYS A 142 -6.85 1.70 6.69
C LYS A 142 -8.37 1.71 6.79
N ALA A 143 -8.91 2.01 7.98
CA ALA A 143 -10.35 2.09 8.19
C ALA A 143 -11.00 3.18 7.32
N THR A 144 -10.34 4.33 7.15
CA THR A 144 -10.79 5.40 6.24
C THR A 144 -10.86 4.90 4.81
N ILE A 145 -9.80 4.27 4.28
CA ILE A 145 -9.78 3.73 2.92
C ILE A 145 -10.83 2.61 2.73
N ASP A 146 -10.91 1.68 3.67
CA ASP A 146 -11.87 0.58 3.61
C ASP A 146 -13.33 1.04 3.77
N SER A 147 -13.56 2.25 4.31
CA SER A 147 -14.89 2.82 4.44
C SER A 147 -15.46 3.36 3.11
N ILE A 148 -14.60 3.65 2.12
CA ILE A 148 -14.98 4.26 0.85
C ILE A 148 -15.97 3.35 0.10
N PRO A 149 -17.16 3.85 -0.29
CA PRO A 149 -18.19 3.01 -0.92
C PRO A 149 -17.73 2.25 -2.17
N SER A 150 -16.95 2.90 -3.04
CA SER A 150 -16.42 2.25 -4.25
C SER A 150 -15.39 1.16 -3.94
N VAL A 151 -14.57 1.36 -2.90
CA VAL A 151 -13.62 0.34 -2.42
C VAL A 151 -14.37 -0.86 -1.84
N LYS A 152 -15.39 -0.63 -1.01
CA LYS A 152 -16.26 -1.70 -0.49
C LYS A 152 -16.93 -2.47 -1.62
N ALA A 153 -17.51 -1.76 -2.58
CA ALA A 153 -18.16 -2.37 -3.73
C ALA A 153 -17.18 -3.23 -4.54
N TRP A 154 -15.97 -2.72 -4.80
CA TRP A 154 -14.92 -3.48 -5.47
C TRP A 154 -14.52 -4.75 -4.69
N LYS A 155 -14.27 -4.63 -3.37
CA LYS A 155 -13.89 -5.76 -2.52
C LYS A 155 -14.98 -6.84 -2.40
N ALA A 156 -16.24 -6.48 -2.63
CA ALA A 156 -17.36 -7.42 -2.63
C ALA A 156 -17.48 -8.25 -3.92
N THR A 157 -16.81 -7.83 -5.00
CA THR A 157 -16.84 -8.54 -6.29
C THR A 157 -16.17 -9.91 -6.20
N ASP A 158 -16.62 -10.86 -7.02
CA ASP A 158 -16.01 -12.18 -7.09
C ASP A 158 -14.62 -12.13 -7.74
N GLU A 159 -14.40 -11.16 -8.63
CA GLU A 159 -13.09 -10.90 -9.23
C GLU A 159 -12.06 -10.52 -8.16
N PHE A 160 -12.38 -9.59 -7.26
CA PHE A 160 -11.48 -9.23 -6.17
C PHE A 160 -11.18 -10.41 -5.23
N LYS A 161 -12.21 -11.19 -4.87
CA LYS A 161 -12.04 -12.38 -4.01
C LYS A 161 -11.13 -13.40 -4.69
N THR A 162 -11.35 -13.67 -5.97
CA THR A 162 -10.53 -14.58 -6.78
C THR A 162 -9.07 -14.14 -6.82
N PHE A 163 -8.80 -12.84 -7.04
CA PHE A 163 -7.44 -12.31 -7.00
C PHE A 163 -6.80 -12.43 -5.63
N SER A 164 -7.55 -12.14 -4.57
CA SER A 164 -7.05 -12.20 -3.19
C SER A 164 -6.68 -13.63 -2.80
N GLU A 165 -7.55 -14.60 -3.10
CA GLU A 165 -7.27 -16.03 -2.91
C GLU A 165 -6.10 -16.53 -3.77
N GLY A 166 -5.99 -16.04 -5.01
CA GLY A 166 -4.86 -16.32 -5.89
C GLY A 166 -3.54 -15.83 -5.30
N ASN A 167 -3.51 -14.60 -4.79
CA ASN A 167 -2.33 -13.99 -4.18
C ASN A 167 -1.89 -14.75 -2.92
N LEU A 168 -2.84 -15.06 -2.02
CA LEU A 168 -2.55 -15.83 -0.81
C LEU A 168 -1.90 -17.18 -1.15
N ARG A 169 -2.46 -17.91 -2.11
CA ARG A 169 -1.89 -19.17 -2.60
C ARG A 169 -0.49 -18.99 -3.19
N ALA A 170 -0.27 -17.95 -3.99
CA ALA A 170 1.04 -17.65 -4.56
C ALA A 170 2.11 -17.37 -3.48
N PHE A 171 1.70 -16.85 -2.32
CA PHE A 171 2.59 -16.57 -1.19
C PHE A 171 2.71 -17.73 -0.17
N GLY A 172 2.07 -18.86 -0.47
CA GLY A 172 2.13 -20.07 0.35
C GLY A 172 1.21 -20.05 1.56
N PHE A 173 0.20 -19.18 1.56
CA PHE A 173 -0.93 -19.26 2.49
C PHE A 173 -2.01 -20.16 1.86
N ALA A 174 -2.39 -21.21 2.58
CA ALA A 174 -3.44 -22.16 2.21
C ALA A 174 -4.55 -22.12 3.25
#